data_AF-A0A3S1EG65-F1
#
_entry.id   AF-A0A3S1EG65-F1
#
_cell.length_a   1.000
_cell.length_b   1.000
_cell.length_c   1.000
_cell.angle_alpha   90.00
_cell.angle_beta   90.00
_cell.angle_gamma   90.00
#
_symmetry.space_group_name_H-M   'P 1'
#
loop_
_entity.id
_entity.type
_entity.pdbx_description
1 polymer ?
#
loop_
_entity_poly.entity_id
_entity_poly.type
_entity_poly.pdbx_seq_one_letter_code
_entity_poly.pdbx_strand_id
1 'polypeptide(L)'
;ARHLRDDEDRGHILSLKLVVGKIMLTIVGLFCGASIGREGPTVQVGASLMLQAARWGGMVQARGLILAGSAAGIAAAFNTPLAGIVFAIEEMGRTYEARTNGLVLTAVILAGLASLGLLGNYTYFGVAKDTISFAAEWPLVIACGVIGGGLGALFSLLALKATRRIRRWNTGQPLQRALLVAAVCGLLVAVIGIASGGLTFGTGYVQARGAVEGTPLPW
;
A
#
# COMPACT_ATOMS: atom_id res chain seq x y z
N ALA A 1 -8.18 6.17 -10.47
CA ALA A 1 -7.95 7.62 -10.37
C ALA A 1 -7.26 8.19 -11.62
N ARG A 2 -6.07 7.71 -12.01
CA ARG A 2 -5.29 8.23 -13.16
C ARG A 2 -5.96 8.06 -14.55
N HIS A 3 -6.71 6.99 -14.76
CA HIS A 3 -7.44 6.71 -16.02
C HIS A 3 -8.76 7.46 -16.16
N LEU A 4 -9.19 8.22 -15.14
CA LEU A 4 -10.42 8.99 -15.21
C LEU A 4 -10.14 10.25 -16.05
N ARG A 5 -10.94 10.40 -17.12
CA ARG A 5 -10.85 11.52 -18.07
C ARG A 5 -11.45 12.80 -17.49
N ASP A 6 -12.39 12.69 -16.56
CA ASP A 6 -12.99 13.84 -15.88
C ASP A 6 -12.29 14.21 -14.57
N ASP A 7 -12.11 15.52 -14.35
CA ASP A 7 -11.57 16.08 -13.10
C ASP A 7 -12.57 16.00 -11.93
N GLU A 8 -13.88 15.94 -12.21
CA GLU A 8 -14.93 15.68 -11.21
C GLU A 8 -14.82 14.28 -10.61
N ASP A 9 -14.62 13.26 -11.44
CA ASP A 9 -14.43 11.86 -11.00
C ASP A 9 -13.19 11.68 -10.11
N ARG A 10 -12.14 12.48 -10.33
CA ARG A 10 -10.94 12.48 -9.48
C ARG A 10 -11.22 13.08 -8.11
N GLY A 11 -12.03 14.14 -8.06
CA GLY A 11 -12.42 14.79 -6.80
C GLY A 11 -13.23 13.88 -5.88
N HIS A 12 -14.02 12.95 -6.43
CA HIS A 12 -14.80 12.01 -5.64
C HIS A 12 -13.95 10.91 -4.98
N ILE A 13 -12.83 10.53 -5.61
CA ILE A 13 -11.94 9.45 -5.11
C ILE A 13 -10.75 9.99 -4.30
N LEU A 14 -10.40 11.27 -4.48
CA LEU A 14 -9.29 11.94 -3.80
C LEU A 14 -9.80 13.26 -3.19
N SER A 15 -10.34 13.17 -1.97
CA SER A 15 -10.86 14.31 -1.23
C SER A 15 -10.28 14.38 0.18
N LEU A 16 -10.25 15.58 0.76
CA LEU A 16 -9.78 15.78 2.14
C LEU A 16 -10.64 15.02 3.16
N LYS A 17 -11.93 14.83 2.87
CA LYS A 17 -12.84 14.00 3.68
C LYS A 17 -12.40 12.53 3.68
N LEU A 18 -11.99 12.01 2.52
CA LEU A 18 -11.45 10.65 2.40
C LEU A 18 -10.12 10.50 3.13
N VAL A 19 -9.26 11.53 3.14
CA VAL A 19 -8.02 11.54 3.93
C VAL A 19 -8.31 11.29 5.40
N VAL A 20 -9.19 12.11 5.99
CA VAL A 20 -9.56 11.98 7.42
C VAL A 20 -10.20 10.62 7.68
N GLY A 21 -11.13 10.20 6.82
CA GLY A 21 -11.80 8.90 6.96
C GLY A 21 -10.82 7.72 6.88
N LYS A 22 -9.87 7.73 5.94
CA LYS A 22 -8.86 6.68 5.79
C LYS A 22 -7.93 6.60 6.99
N ILE A 23 -7.48 7.73 7.51
CA ILE A 23 -6.63 7.78 8.70
C ILE A 23 -7.39 7.21 9.90
N MET A 24 -8.60 7.72 10.17
CA MET A 24 -9.39 7.29 11.34
C MET A 24 -9.78 5.82 11.27
N LEU A 25 -10.26 5.34 10.11
CA LEU A 25 -10.62 3.92 9.95
C LEU A 25 -9.42 2.98 10.06
N THR A 26 -8.24 3.41 9.59
CA THR A 26 -7.02 2.60 9.72
C THR A 26 -6.57 2.53 11.17
N ILE A 27 -6.61 3.66 11.89
CA ILE A 27 -6.29 3.72 13.32
C ILE A 27 -7.23 2.81 14.11
N VAL A 28 -8.55 2.99 13.96
CA VAL A 28 -9.56 2.17 14.64
C VAL A 28 -9.40 0.70 14.28
N GLY A 29 -9.22 0.38 13.01
CA GLY A 29 -9.02 -1.01 12.56
C GLY A 29 -7.80 -1.66 13.21
N LEU A 30 -6.66 -0.97 13.27
CA LEU A 30 -5.46 -1.47 13.92
C LEU A 30 -5.65 -1.65 15.44
N PHE A 31 -6.32 -0.71 16.12
CA PHE A 31 -6.66 -0.86 17.54
C PHE A 31 -7.60 -2.03 17.81
N CYS A 32 -8.50 -2.34 16.87
CA CYS A 32 -9.40 -3.50 16.94
C CYS A 32 -8.73 -4.82 16.50
N GLY A 33 -7.43 -4.81 16.17
CA GLY A 33 -6.70 -6.02 15.75
C GLY A 33 -6.96 -6.45 14.30
N ALA A 34 -7.53 -5.59 13.45
CA ALA A 34 -7.75 -5.94 12.05
C ALA A 34 -6.43 -6.29 11.35
N SER A 35 -6.46 -7.31 10.48
CA SER A 35 -5.33 -7.73 9.65
C SER A 35 -5.14 -6.76 8.48
N ILE A 36 -4.70 -5.53 8.76
CA ILE A 36 -4.57 -4.44 7.79
C ILE A 36 -3.21 -3.74 7.90
N GLY A 37 -2.69 -3.28 6.76
CA GLY A 37 -1.52 -2.42 6.66
C GLY A 37 -1.88 -0.94 6.51
N ARG A 38 -0.93 -0.06 6.86
CA ARG A 38 -1.06 1.40 6.63
C ARG A 38 -0.75 1.84 5.19
N GLU A 39 -0.24 0.94 4.38
CA GLU A 39 0.32 1.20 3.04
C GLU A 39 -0.72 1.73 2.05
N GLY A 40 -1.85 1.03 1.90
CA GLY A 40 -2.93 1.47 1.02
C GLY A 40 -3.50 2.85 1.41
N PRO A 41 -3.84 3.06 2.69
CA PRO A 41 -4.26 4.37 3.20
C PRO A 41 -3.24 5.48 2.96
N THR A 42 -1.95 5.28 3.24
CA THR A 42 -0.94 6.35 3.09
C THR A 42 -0.73 6.75 1.63
N VAL A 43 -0.78 5.80 0.69
CA VAL A 43 -0.74 6.11 -0.75
C VAL A 43 -1.90 7.05 -1.13
N GLN A 44 -3.11 6.73 -0.69
CA GLN A 44 -4.30 7.55 -0.99
C GLN A 44 -4.28 8.91 -0.30
N VAL A 45 -3.78 8.97 0.93
CA VAL A 45 -3.60 10.22 1.67
C VAL A 45 -2.60 11.12 0.96
N GLY A 46 -1.42 10.59 0.60
CA GLY A 46 -0.40 11.35 -0.12
C GLY A 46 -0.90 11.85 -1.48
N ALA A 47 -1.55 10.99 -2.26
CA ALA A 47 -2.19 11.36 -3.52
C ALA A 47 -3.21 12.50 -3.36
N SER A 48 -4.06 12.43 -2.33
CA SER A 48 -5.12 13.41 -2.09
C SER A 48 -4.57 14.76 -1.62
N LEU A 49 -3.57 14.75 -0.73
CA LEU A 49 -2.92 15.97 -0.24
C LEU A 49 -2.20 16.69 -1.38
N MET A 50 -1.47 15.94 -2.21
CA MET A 50 -0.74 16.51 -3.33
C MET A 50 -1.69 17.04 -4.41
N LEU A 51 -2.80 16.35 -4.69
CA LEU A 51 -3.85 16.87 -5.58
C LEU A 51 -4.49 18.15 -5.02
N GLN A 52 -4.71 18.23 -3.71
CA GLN A 52 -5.26 19.42 -3.07
C GLN A 52 -4.28 20.61 -3.16
N ALA A 53 -2.98 20.37 -2.94
CA ALA A 53 -1.94 21.37 -3.13
C ALA A 53 -1.89 21.86 -4.59
N ALA A 54 -2.07 20.95 -5.57
CA ALA A 54 -2.17 21.30 -6.98
C ALA A 54 -3.33 22.25 -7.29
N ARG A 55 -4.50 21.98 -6.70
CA ARG A 55 -5.69 22.81 -6.86
C ARG A 55 -5.50 24.21 -6.27
N TRP A 56 -4.88 24.31 -5.08
CA TRP A 56 -4.57 25.61 -4.47
C TRP A 56 -3.53 26.40 -5.27
N GLY A 57 -2.55 25.72 -5.86
CA GLY A 57 -1.52 26.35 -6.70
C GLY A 57 -1.91 26.58 -8.16
N GLY A 58 -3.14 26.24 -8.58
CA GLY A 58 -3.58 26.39 -9.97
C GLY A 58 -2.82 25.53 -10.99
N MET A 59 -2.23 24.41 -10.55
CA MET A 59 -1.36 23.58 -11.40
C MET A 59 -2.15 22.63 -12.32
N VAL A 60 -1.78 22.59 -13.60
CA VAL A 60 -2.45 21.78 -14.63
C VAL A 60 -2.01 20.30 -14.59
N GLN A 61 -0.80 19.99 -14.06
CA GLN A 61 -0.23 18.63 -14.04
C GLN A 61 -0.75 17.74 -12.90
N ALA A 62 -2.07 17.64 -12.71
CA ALA A 62 -2.69 16.88 -11.62
C ALA A 62 -2.26 15.41 -11.56
N ARG A 63 -2.07 14.75 -12.70
CA ARG A 63 -1.67 13.32 -12.75
C ARG A 63 -0.28 13.06 -12.20
N GLY A 64 0.67 13.93 -12.54
CA GLY A 64 2.04 13.83 -12.05
C GLY A 64 2.11 14.04 -10.54
N LEU A 65 1.39 15.03 -10.03
CA LEU A 65 1.32 15.29 -8.60
C LEU A 65 0.61 14.18 -7.81
N ILE A 66 -0.46 13.59 -8.35
CA ILE A 66 -1.09 12.42 -7.73
C ILE A 66 -0.09 11.28 -7.57
N LEU A 67 0.74 11.04 -8.60
CA LEU A 67 1.76 9.99 -8.54
C LEU A 67 2.88 10.35 -7.56
N ALA A 68 3.34 11.60 -7.54
CA ALA A 68 4.31 12.09 -6.56
C ALA A 68 3.82 11.92 -5.12
N GLY A 69 2.56 12.30 -4.86
CA GLY A 69 1.92 12.09 -3.56
C GLY A 69 1.76 10.61 -3.21
N SER A 70 1.40 9.78 -4.19
CA SER A 70 1.30 8.31 -4.01
C SER A 70 2.64 7.71 -3.62
N ALA A 71 3.71 8.09 -4.33
CA ALA A 71 5.08 7.64 -4.09
C ALA A 71 5.60 8.08 -2.71
N ALA A 72 5.33 9.32 -2.31
CA ALA A 72 5.62 9.82 -0.97
C ALA A 72 4.85 9.03 0.11
N GLY A 73 3.58 8.69 -0.16
CA GLY A 73 2.78 7.83 0.71
C GLY A 73 3.34 6.42 0.89
N ILE A 74 3.88 5.82 -0.17
CA ILE A 74 4.58 4.52 -0.12
C ILE A 74 5.88 4.65 0.67
N ALA A 75 6.69 5.66 0.37
CA ALA A 75 7.94 5.94 1.08
C ALA A 75 7.71 6.08 2.59
N ALA A 76 6.71 6.84 3.00
CA ALA A 76 6.34 7.01 4.40
C ALA A 76 5.77 5.73 5.05
N ALA A 77 5.10 4.86 4.27
CA ALA A 77 4.52 3.61 4.78
C ALA A 77 5.57 2.57 5.19
N PHE A 78 6.68 2.53 4.48
CA PHE A 78 7.70 1.50 4.64
C PHE A 78 9.05 2.04 5.11
N ASN A 79 9.17 3.36 5.25
CA ASN A 79 10.45 4.04 5.40
C ASN A 79 11.44 3.75 4.26
N THR A 80 10.92 3.63 3.04
CA THR A 80 11.69 3.27 1.83
C THR A 80 11.57 4.35 0.75
N PRO A 81 12.24 5.50 0.92
CA PRO A 81 12.20 6.63 -0.03
C PRO A 81 12.63 6.26 -1.45
N LEU A 82 13.72 5.49 -1.57
CA LEU A 82 14.26 5.06 -2.85
C LEU A 82 13.26 4.14 -3.58
N ALA A 83 12.60 3.24 -2.85
CA ALA A 83 11.55 2.41 -3.42
C ALA A 83 10.35 3.25 -3.91
N GLY A 84 9.95 4.29 -3.15
CA GLY A 84 8.92 5.23 -3.58
C GLY A 84 9.31 5.99 -4.86
N ILE A 85 10.57 6.44 -4.96
CA ILE A 85 11.10 7.11 -6.16
C ILE A 85 11.13 6.16 -7.36
N VAL A 86 11.66 4.94 -7.21
CA VAL A 86 11.71 3.93 -8.27
C VAL A 86 10.30 3.55 -8.73
N PHE A 87 9.36 3.36 -7.79
CA PHE A 87 7.96 3.11 -8.10
C PHE A 87 7.36 4.23 -8.94
N ALA A 88 7.62 5.49 -8.57
CA ALA A 88 7.16 6.63 -9.36
C ALA A 88 7.79 6.62 -10.76
N ILE A 89 9.11 6.42 -10.87
CA ILE A 89 9.82 6.40 -12.16
C ILE A 89 9.28 5.30 -13.08
N GLU A 90 9.10 4.09 -12.56
CA GLU A 90 8.57 2.96 -13.31
C GLU A 90 7.14 3.26 -13.81
N GLU A 91 6.28 3.77 -12.93
CA GLU A 91 4.90 4.09 -13.23
C GLU A 91 4.74 5.32 -14.16
N MET A 92 5.69 6.27 -14.12
CA MET A 92 5.78 7.39 -15.08
C MET A 92 6.28 6.92 -16.44
N GLY A 93 7.32 6.09 -16.46
CA GLY A 93 7.98 5.58 -17.66
C GLY A 93 7.03 4.82 -18.57
N ARG A 94 6.07 4.07 -18.00
CA ARG A 94 5.01 3.36 -18.76
C ARG A 94 4.06 4.28 -19.53
N THR A 95 4.03 5.58 -19.23
CA THR A 95 3.04 6.53 -19.80
C THR A 95 3.66 7.50 -20.82
N TYR A 96 4.98 7.49 -21.02
CA TYR A 96 5.72 8.22 -22.07
C TYR A 96 5.18 9.63 -22.42
N GLU A 97 5.11 10.53 -21.43
CA GLU A 97 4.95 11.97 -21.66
C GLU A 97 6.23 12.71 -21.23
N ALA A 98 7.18 12.84 -22.16
CA ALA A 98 8.56 13.26 -21.88
C ALA A 98 8.71 14.69 -21.30
N ARG A 99 7.78 15.62 -21.57
CA ARG A 99 7.90 17.03 -21.13
C ARG A 99 7.40 17.31 -19.72
N THR A 100 6.43 16.54 -19.22
CA THR A 100 5.89 16.68 -17.86
C THR A 100 6.75 15.95 -16.82
N ASN A 101 7.71 15.15 -17.28
CA ASN A 101 8.45 14.18 -16.47
C ASN A 101 9.41 14.84 -15.47
N GLY A 102 10.08 15.94 -15.85
CA GLY A 102 11.12 16.57 -15.03
C GLY A 102 10.60 17.18 -13.72
N LEU A 103 9.56 18.04 -13.78
CA LEU A 103 8.98 18.67 -12.58
C LEU A 103 8.37 17.63 -11.63
N VAL A 104 7.71 16.62 -12.18
CA VAL A 104 7.11 15.56 -11.38
C VAL A 104 8.18 14.67 -10.75
N LEU A 105 9.24 14.33 -11.49
CA LEU A 105 10.38 13.60 -10.96
C LEU A 105 11.07 14.38 -9.83
N THR A 106 11.28 15.69 -10.00
CA THR A 106 11.81 16.54 -8.94
C THR A 106 10.89 16.56 -7.72
N ALA A 107 9.58 16.68 -7.91
CA ALA A 107 8.61 16.62 -6.82
C ALA A 107 8.61 15.28 -6.08
N VAL A 108 8.71 14.16 -6.81
CA VAL A 108 8.87 12.80 -6.25
C VAL A 108 10.14 12.72 -5.40
N ILE A 109 11.27 13.17 -5.93
CA ILE A 109 12.56 13.14 -5.24
C ILE A 109 12.51 13.99 -3.97
N LEU A 110 12.01 15.23 -4.06
CA LEU A 110 11.87 16.12 -2.91
C LEU A 110 10.94 15.53 -1.84
N ALA A 111 9.84 14.91 -2.23
CA ALA A 111 8.93 14.27 -1.29
C ALA A 111 9.55 13.02 -0.64
N GLY A 112 10.33 12.24 -1.40
CA GLY A 112 11.13 11.12 -0.86
C GLY A 112 12.21 11.58 0.13
N LEU A 113 12.91 12.67 -0.18
CA LEU A 113 13.90 13.27 0.72
C LEU A 113 13.26 13.88 1.98
N ALA A 114 12.10 14.52 1.85
CA ALA A 114 11.34 15.02 2.99
C ALA A 114 10.89 13.86 3.89
N SER A 115 10.42 12.76 3.30
CA SER A 115 10.09 11.53 4.04
C SER A 115 11.30 11.02 4.82
N LEU A 116 12.49 10.97 4.21
CA LEU A 116 13.74 10.59 4.90
C LEU A 116 14.09 11.50 6.07
N GLY A 117 14.04 12.82 5.84
CA GLY A 117 14.41 13.80 6.85
C GLY A 117 13.47 13.78 8.07
N LEU A 118 12.19 13.46 7.86
CA LEU A 118 11.18 13.43 8.92
C LEU A 118 11.12 12.08 9.65
N LEU A 119 11.19 10.96 8.95
CA LEU A 119 11.03 9.62 9.55
C LEU A 119 12.35 9.06 10.10
N GLY A 120 13.48 9.59 9.65
CA GLY A 120 14.81 9.06 9.95
C GLY A 120 15.07 7.73 9.24
N ASN A 121 16.30 7.24 9.35
CA ASN A 121 16.70 5.98 8.73
C ASN A 121 16.56 4.83 9.73
N TYR A 122 15.52 4.01 9.58
CA TYR A 122 15.34 2.76 10.31
C TYR A 122 14.88 1.65 9.38
N THR A 123 15.36 0.43 9.62
CA THR A 123 15.03 -0.75 8.83
C THR A 123 13.70 -1.34 9.29
N TYR A 124 12.66 -1.18 8.45
CA TYR A 124 11.33 -1.69 8.76
C TYR A 124 11.37 -3.21 8.97
N PHE A 125 11.87 -4.01 8.04
CA PHE A 125 11.89 -5.47 8.20
C PHE A 125 13.11 -6.03 8.96
N GLY A 126 13.89 -5.20 9.66
CA GLY A 126 15.12 -5.63 10.32
C GLY A 126 16.31 -5.79 9.37
N VAL A 127 17.34 -6.50 9.81
CA VAL A 127 18.60 -6.69 9.06
C VAL A 127 18.95 -8.18 9.04
N ALA A 128 19.04 -8.76 7.83
CA ALA A 128 19.62 -10.09 7.65
C ALA A 128 21.14 -10.00 7.87
N LYS A 129 21.68 -10.85 8.75
CA LYS A 129 23.11 -10.85 9.11
C LYS A 129 23.94 -11.85 8.29
N ASP A 130 23.28 -12.74 7.56
CA ASP A 130 23.95 -13.78 6.79
C ASP A 130 24.37 -13.30 5.40
N THR A 131 25.60 -13.65 5.02
CA THR A 131 26.16 -13.38 3.69
C THR A 131 25.97 -14.59 2.79
N ILE A 132 25.28 -14.40 1.67
CA ILE A 132 24.97 -15.43 0.68
C ILE A 132 26.25 -15.91 -0.02
N SER A 133 26.48 -17.22 -0.09
CA SER A 133 27.54 -17.79 -0.93
C SER A 133 27.08 -17.89 -2.40
N PHE A 134 27.80 -17.23 -3.30
CA PHE A 134 27.34 -16.91 -4.66
C PHE A 134 27.11 -18.11 -5.61
N ALA A 135 27.46 -19.34 -5.24
CA ALA A 135 27.31 -20.50 -6.14
C ALA A 135 26.16 -21.45 -5.75
N ALA A 136 25.92 -21.66 -4.45
CA ALA A 136 24.97 -22.66 -3.97
C ALA A 136 23.53 -22.13 -3.78
N GLU A 137 23.38 -20.82 -3.58
CA GLU A 137 22.12 -20.23 -3.10
C GLU A 137 21.25 -19.61 -4.21
N TRP A 138 21.78 -19.41 -5.42
CA TRP A 138 21.02 -18.87 -6.57
C TRP A 138 19.80 -19.72 -6.98
N PRO A 139 19.85 -21.07 -6.98
CA PRO A 139 18.66 -21.87 -7.23
C PRO A 139 17.55 -21.59 -6.22
N LEU A 140 17.90 -21.34 -4.95
CA LEU A 140 16.94 -21.00 -3.90
C LEU A 140 16.35 -19.60 -4.14
N VAL A 141 17.16 -18.62 -4.55
CA VAL A 141 16.69 -17.27 -4.91
C VAL A 141 15.66 -17.34 -6.06
N ILE A 142 15.96 -18.10 -7.11
CA ILE A 142 15.03 -18.30 -8.24
C ILE A 142 13.76 -19.00 -7.76
N ALA A 143 13.87 -20.05 -6.94
CA ALA A 143 12.73 -20.76 -6.39
C ALA A 143 11.83 -19.82 -5.55
N CYS A 144 12.42 -19.00 -4.68
CA CYS A 144 11.70 -17.97 -3.92
C CYS A 144 11.00 -16.96 -4.83
N GLY A 145 11.65 -16.52 -5.91
CA GLY A 145 11.04 -15.62 -6.90
C GLY A 145 9.83 -16.24 -7.61
N VAL A 146 9.95 -17.50 -8.08
CA VAL A 146 8.89 -18.21 -8.79
C VAL A 146 7.72 -18.55 -7.85
N ILE A 147 8.02 -19.12 -6.68
CA ILE A 147 7.01 -19.51 -5.70
C ILE A 147 6.31 -18.27 -5.13
N GLY A 148 7.08 -17.27 -4.69
CA GLY A 148 6.54 -16.01 -4.17
C GLY A 148 5.70 -15.27 -5.20
N GLY A 149 6.17 -15.19 -6.45
CA GLY A 149 5.41 -14.61 -7.56
C GLY A 149 4.12 -15.38 -7.85
N GLY A 150 4.17 -16.71 -7.85
CA GLY A 150 3.00 -17.58 -8.04
C GLY A 150 1.95 -17.42 -6.94
N LEU A 151 2.38 -17.41 -5.67
CA LEU A 151 1.50 -17.20 -4.51
C LEU A 151 0.88 -15.79 -4.52
N GLY A 152 1.67 -14.76 -4.86
CA GLY A 152 1.17 -13.39 -5.00
C GLY A 152 0.14 -13.24 -6.13
N ALA A 153 0.36 -13.89 -7.27
CA ALA A 153 -0.59 -13.93 -8.37
C ALA A 153 -1.89 -14.64 -7.97
N LEU A 154 -1.80 -15.79 -7.30
CA LEU A 154 -2.95 -16.53 -6.79
C LEU A 154 -3.75 -15.68 -5.80
N PHE A 155 -3.09 -15.06 -4.82
CA PHE A 155 -3.71 -14.17 -3.85
C PHE A 155 -4.47 -13.02 -4.56
N SER A 156 -3.82 -12.36 -5.52
CA SER A 156 -4.42 -11.27 -6.29
C SER A 156 -5.67 -11.72 -7.05
N LEU A 157 -5.63 -12.90 -7.68
CA LEU A 157 -6.77 -13.49 -8.39
C LEU A 157 -7.93 -13.80 -7.44
N LEU A 158 -7.64 -14.38 -6.27
CA LEU A 158 -8.66 -14.71 -5.26
C LEU A 158 -9.29 -13.44 -4.69
N ALA A 159 -8.49 -12.45 -4.31
CA ALA A 159 -8.97 -11.17 -3.80
C ALA A 159 -9.87 -10.45 -4.81
N LEU A 160 -9.49 -10.43 -6.09
CA LEU A 160 -10.30 -9.84 -7.16
C LEU A 160 -11.62 -10.60 -7.39
N LYS A 161 -11.58 -11.94 -7.42
CA LYS A 161 -12.79 -12.77 -7.57
C LYS A 161 -13.74 -12.57 -6.39
N ALA A 162 -13.22 -12.58 -5.17
CA ALA A 162 -14.00 -12.35 -3.95
C ALA A 162 -14.64 -10.96 -3.97
N THR A 163 -13.87 -9.90 -4.24
CA THR A 163 -14.37 -8.52 -4.30
C THR A 163 -15.45 -8.36 -5.37
N ARG A 164 -15.27 -8.95 -6.57
CA ARG A 164 -16.29 -8.91 -7.63
C ARG A 164 -17.56 -9.66 -7.25
N ARG A 165 -17.43 -10.82 -6.58
CA ARG A 165 -18.56 -11.62 -6.10
C ARG A 165 -19.36 -10.85 -5.04
N ILE A 166 -18.68 -10.28 -4.05
CA ILE A 166 -19.28 -9.45 -2.99
C ILE A 166 -20.01 -8.27 -3.62
N ARG A 167 -19.36 -7.55 -4.55
CA ARG A 167 -19.98 -6.40 -5.22
C ARG A 167 -21.27 -6.77 -5.96
N ARG A 168 -21.28 -7.91 -6.67
CA ARG A 168 -22.48 -8.42 -7.36
C ARG A 168 -23.60 -8.79 -6.40
N TRP A 169 -23.26 -9.34 -5.24
CA TRP A 169 -24.25 -9.71 -4.23
C TRP A 169 -24.87 -8.49 -3.55
N ASN A 170 -24.10 -7.41 -3.38
CA ASN A 170 -24.56 -6.18 -2.74
C ASN A 170 -25.45 -5.29 -3.62
N THR A 171 -25.53 -5.51 -4.95
CA THR A 171 -26.25 -4.60 -5.88
C THR A 171 -27.71 -4.33 -5.50
N GLY A 172 -28.42 -5.31 -4.94
CA GLY A 172 -29.86 -5.16 -4.63
C GLY A 172 -30.18 -4.43 -3.31
N GLN A 173 -29.32 -4.53 -2.30
CA GLN A 173 -29.49 -3.91 -0.98
C GLN A 173 -28.12 -3.51 -0.43
N PRO A 174 -27.52 -2.41 -0.95
CA PRO A 174 -26.09 -2.16 -0.83
C PRO A 174 -25.63 -1.97 0.61
N LEU A 175 -26.40 -1.26 1.44
CA LEU A 175 -26.00 -0.99 2.81
C LEU A 175 -26.09 -2.22 3.70
N GLN A 176 -27.27 -2.85 3.79
CA GLN A 176 -27.49 -4.01 4.68
C GLN A 176 -26.59 -5.18 4.34
N ARG A 177 -26.44 -5.51 3.04
CA ARG A 177 -25.58 -6.62 2.62
C ARG A 177 -24.10 -6.29 2.79
N ALA A 178 -23.68 -5.03 2.57
CA ALA A 178 -22.31 -4.63 2.88
C ALA A 178 -21.99 -4.74 4.37
N LEU A 179 -22.92 -4.32 5.24
CA LEU A 179 -22.75 -4.47 6.69
C LEU A 179 -22.71 -5.93 7.11
N LEU A 180 -23.55 -6.80 6.54
CA LEU A 180 -23.52 -8.24 6.80
C LEU A 180 -22.18 -8.85 6.38
N VAL A 181 -21.69 -8.53 5.16
CA VAL A 181 -20.37 -9.00 4.69
C VAL A 181 -19.27 -8.51 5.62
N ALA A 182 -19.28 -7.22 5.99
CA ALA A 182 -18.28 -6.65 6.89
C ALA A 182 -18.30 -7.32 8.27
N ALA A 183 -19.49 -7.60 8.82
CA ALA A 183 -19.64 -8.31 10.09
C ALA A 183 -19.12 -9.75 10.02
N VAL A 184 -19.44 -10.49 8.96
CA VAL A 184 -18.94 -11.86 8.75
C VAL A 184 -17.43 -11.86 8.57
N CYS A 185 -16.88 -10.97 7.75
CA CYS A 185 -15.43 -10.85 7.58
C CYS A 185 -14.73 -10.46 8.88
N GLY A 186 -15.29 -9.51 9.64
CA GLY A 186 -14.76 -9.10 10.95
C GLY A 186 -14.76 -10.26 11.95
N LEU A 187 -15.85 -11.02 12.01
CA LEU A 187 -15.95 -12.21 12.86
C LEU A 187 -14.94 -13.27 12.48
N LEU A 188 -14.77 -13.55 11.17
CA LEU A 188 -13.78 -14.52 10.69
C LEU A 188 -12.36 -14.09 11.06
N VAL A 189 -12.01 -12.81 10.87
CA VAL A 189 -10.69 -12.27 11.26
C VAL A 189 -10.48 -12.41 12.77
N ALA A 190 -11.50 -12.11 13.59
CA ALA A 190 -11.42 -12.26 15.04
C ALA A 190 -11.20 -13.71 15.46
N VAL A 191 -11.98 -14.65 14.89
CA VAL A 191 -11.86 -16.09 15.19
C VAL A 191 -10.50 -16.63 14.77
N ILE A 192 -10.02 -16.30 13.57
CA ILE A 192 -8.68 -16.71 13.08
C ILE A 192 -7.58 -16.13 13.97
N GLY A 193 -7.72 -14.86 14.38
CA GLY A 193 -6.76 -14.22 15.28
C GLY A 193 -6.69 -14.88 16.64
N ILE A 194 -7.83 -15.22 17.25
CA ILE A 194 -7.86 -15.94 18.52
C ILE A 194 -7.28 -17.35 18.36
N ALA A 195 -7.68 -18.08 17.31
CA ALA A 195 -7.21 -19.43 17.04
C ALA A 195 -5.69 -19.50 16.74
N SER A 196 -5.12 -18.44 16.18
CA SER A 196 -3.68 -18.32 15.88
C SER A 196 -2.86 -17.72 17.03
N GLY A 197 -3.45 -17.49 18.21
CA GLY A 197 -2.75 -16.87 19.34
C GLY A 197 -2.37 -15.40 19.10
N GLY A 198 -3.08 -14.71 18.20
CA GLY A 198 -2.84 -13.31 17.84
C GLY A 198 -1.84 -13.10 16.70
N LEU A 199 -1.29 -14.16 16.11
CA LEU A 199 -0.28 -14.05 15.04
C LEU A 199 -0.80 -13.38 13.78
N THR A 200 -2.10 -13.42 13.51
CA THR A 200 -2.69 -12.80 12.32
C THR A 200 -3.22 -11.39 12.54
N PHE A 201 -3.08 -10.82 13.75
CA PHE A 201 -3.55 -9.47 14.03
C PHE A 201 -2.55 -8.40 13.59
N GLY A 202 -3.07 -7.25 13.16
CA GLY A 202 -2.28 -6.10 12.76
C GLY A 202 -1.67 -6.25 11.36
N THR A 203 -0.44 -5.75 11.21
CA THR A 203 0.18 -5.55 9.89
C THR A 203 0.97 -6.76 9.38
N GLY A 204 1.17 -7.80 10.20
CA GLY A 204 2.11 -8.89 9.88
C GLY A 204 3.59 -8.52 10.02
N TYR A 205 3.88 -7.31 10.52
CA TYR A 205 5.24 -6.77 10.61
C TYR A 205 6.18 -7.62 11.49
N VAL A 206 5.70 -8.03 12.66
CA VAL A 206 6.51 -8.79 13.63
C VAL A 206 6.90 -10.15 13.03
N GLN A 207 5.99 -10.76 12.28
CA GLN A 207 6.17 -12.05 11.62
C GLN A 207 7.17 -11.92 10.46
N ALA A 208 7.03 -10.88 9.63
CA ALA A 208 7.95 -10.62 8.53
C ALA A 208 9.36 -10.29 9.03
N ARG A 209 9.47 -9.41 10.04
CA ARG A 209 10.74 -9.07 10.69
C ARG A 209 11.38 -10.30 11.33
N GLY A 210 10.59 -11.11 12.03
CA GLY A 210 11.09 -12.33 12.66
C GLY A 210 11.65 -13.33 11.65
N ALA A 211 10.99 -13.48 10.50
CA ALA A 211 11.50 -14.32 9.41
C ALA A 211 12.83 -13.79 8.83
N VAL A 212 13.01 -12.47 8.75
CA VAL A 212 14.26 -11.84 8.26
C VAL A 212 15.38 -11.93 9.30
N GLU A 213 15.07 -11.75 10.58
CA GLU A 213 16.04 -11.80 11.68
C GLU A 213 16.36 -13.22 12.14
N GLY A 214 15.71 -14.24 11.55
CA GLY A 214 15.91 -15.65 11.88
C GLY A 214 15.28 -16.07 13.22
N THR A 215 14.34 -15.29 13.76
CA THR A 215 13.61 -15.71 14.95
C THR A 215 12.55 -16.73 14.56
N PRO A 216 12.50 -17.92 15.17
CA PRO A 216 11.45 -18.89 14.89
C PRO A 216 10.07 -18.30 15.22
N LEU A 217 9.07 -18.66 14.41
CA LEU A 217 7.68 -18.45 14.79
C LEU A 217 7.42 -19.23 16.10
N PRO A 218 6.44 -18.83 16.94
CA PRO A 218 6.24 -19.44 18.26
C PRO A 218 5.68 -20.89 18.23
N TRP A 219 5.94 -21.64 17.16
CA TRP A 219 5.55 -23.04 16.96
C TRP A 219 6.58 -23.77 16.09
#